data_AF-A0A1Q7AM68-F1
#
_entry.id   AF-A0A1Q7AM68-F1
#
_cell.length_a   1.000
_cell.length_b   1.000
_cell.length_c   1.000
_cell.angle_alpha   90.00
_cell.angle_beta   90.00
_cell.angle_gamma   90.00
#
_symmetry.space_group_name_H-M   'P 1'
#
loop_
_entity.id
_entity.type
_entity.pdbx_description
1 polymer ?
#
loop_
_entity_poly.entity_id
_entity_poly.type
_entity_poly.pdbx_seq_one_letter_code
_entity_poly.pdbx_strand_id
1 'polypeptide(L)'
;MFKRILVPLDGSERAEQALPVAARMARGSGGSVILLQVVDVTASSYGYVAPPLIGNLIETSLNEARKYLTDVTTSAMFNGVPTEIHLPFGSVTSHTKSHAVIE
;
A
#
# COMPACT_ATOMS: atom_id res chain seq x y z
N MET A 1 -4.18 18.58 -12.89
CA MET A 1 -5.32 18.08 -12.09
C MET A 1 -4.99 16.65 -11.72
N PHE A 2 -4.86 16.35 -10.42
CA PHE A 2 -4.41 15.03 -9.96
C PHE A 2 -5.42 13.95 -10.35
N LYS A 3 -5.06 13.13 -11.35
CA LYS A 3 -5.88 12.02 -11.81
C LYS A 3 -5.78 10.80 -10.90
N ARG A 4 -4.64 10.65 -10.23
CA ARG A 4 -4.32 9.50 -9.36
C ARG A 4 -3.58 10.00 -8.13
N ILE A 5 -4.09 9.70 -6.94
CA ILE A 5 -3.52 10.11 -5.66
C ILE A 5 -2.91 8.89 -4.99
N LEU A 6 -1.59 8.88 -4.80
CA LEU A 6 -0.90 7.80 -4.11
C LEU A 6 -0.94 8.02 -2.58
N VAL A 7 -1.37 7.02 -1.84
CA VAL A 7 -1.41 7.01 -0.38
C VAL A 7 -0.58 5.84 0.14
N PRO A 8 0.64 6.10 0.63
CA PRO A 8 1.43 5.09 1.30
C PRO A 8 0.83 4.77 2.68
N LEU A 9 0.65 3.49 2.97
CA LEU A 9 0.13 2.98 4.23
C LEU A 9 1.09 1.91 4.78
N ASP A 10 1.36 2.01 6.08
CA ASP A 10 2.16 1.04 6.84
C ASP A 10 1.33 0.36 7.94
N GLY A 11 0.01 0.61 7.99
CA GLY A 11 -0.89 0.13 9.03
C GLY A 11 -0.91 1.01 10.29
N SER A 12 -0.14 2.10 10.34
CA SER A 12 -0.17 3.03 11.47
C SER A 12 -1.36 3.97 11.40
N GLU A 13 -1.93 4.32 12.55
CA GLU A 13 -3.00 5.33 12.65
C GLU A 13 -2.60 6.66 12.01
N ARG A 14 -1.32 7.03 12.08
CA ARG A 14 -0.78 8.25 11.49
C ARG A 14 -0.84 8.22 9.96
N ALA A 15 -0.49 7.09 9.34
CA ALA A 15 -0.60 6.95 7.89
C ALA A 15 -2.08 6.98 7.45
N GLU A 16 -2.98 6.38 8.22
CA GLU A 16 -4.42 6.35 7.92
C GLU A 16 -5.10 7.72 7.96
N GLN A 17 -4.56 8.69 8.69
CA GLN A 17 -5.06 10.07 8.70
C GLN A 17 -5.00 10.74 7.30
N ALA A 18 -4.19 10.22 6.36
CA ALA A 18 -4.16 10.69 4.98
C ALA A 18 -5.39 10.25 4.16
N LEU A 19 -6.06 9.16 4.54
CA LEU A 19 -7.14 8.54 3.75
C LEU A 19 -8.34 9.47 3.52
N PRO A 20 -8.89 10.16 4.54
CA PRO A 20 -10.02 11.06 4.32
C PRO A 20 -9.66 12.25 3.42
N VAL A 21 -8.41 12.71 3.46
CA VAL A 21 -7.93 13.80 2.61
C VAL A 21 -7.85 13.34 1.15
N ALA A 22 -7.21 12.19 0.91
CA ALA A 22 -7.10 11.61 -0.42
C ALA A 22 -8.47 11.33 -1.05
N ALA A 23 -9.41 10.76 -0.28
CA ALA A 23 -10.77 10.51 -0.74
C ALA A 23 -11.52 11.79 -1.12
N ARG A 24 -11.38 12.88 -0.34
CA ARG A 24 -11.98 14.18 -0.67
C ARG A 24 -11.38 14.78 -1.93
N MET A 25 -10.05 14.72 -2.07
CA MET A 25 -9.35 15.25 -3.24
C MET A 25 -9.75 14.49 -4.51
N ALA A 26 -9.73 13.16 -4.47
CA ALA A 26 -10.13 12.32 -5.61
C ALA A 26 -11.58 12.55 -6.01
N ARG A 27 -12.51 12.69 -5.04
CA ARG A 27 -13.91 13.00 -5.33
C ARG A 27 -14.07 14.39 -5.96
N GLY A 28 -13.40 15.40 -5.42
CA GLY A 28 -13.45 16.77 -5.95
C GLY A 28 -12.82 16.91 -7.34
N SER A 29 -11.87 16.06 -7.68
CA SER A 29 -11.22 16.03 -9.00
C SER A 29 -11.78 14.95 -9.94
N GLY A 30 -12.75 14.12 -9.54
CA GLY A 30 -13.13 12.94 -10.31
C GLY A 30 -11.96 11.99 -10.61
N GLY A 31 -10.94 11.98 -9.75
CA GLY A 31 -9.75 11.13 -9.85
C GLY A 31 -9.89 9.82 -9.08
N SER A 32 -8.77 9.12 -8.92
CA SER A 32 -8.68 7.85 -8.18
C SER A 32 -7.65 7.89 -7.06
N VAL A 33 -7.69 6.90 -6.18
CA VAL A 33 -6.72 6.71 -5.10
C VAL A 33 -5.98 5.40 -5.29
N ILE A 34 -4.65 5.44 -5.20
CA ILE A 34 -3.78 4.26 -5.17
C ILE A 34 -3.33 4.07 -3.72
N LEU A 35 -3.69 2.96 -3.11
CA LEU A 35 -3.21 2.56 -1.80
C LEU A 35 -1.94 1.72 -1.97
N LEU A 36 -0.86 2.14 -1.32
CA LEU A 36 0.45 1.51 -1.45
C LEU A 36 0.93 1.01 -0.09
N GLN A 37 1.29 -0.26 0.00
CA GLN A 37 2.03 -0.78 1.16
C GLN A 37 3.22 -1.61 0.67
N VAL A 38 4.41 -1.31 1.20
CA VAL A 38 5.63 -2.04 0.86
C VAL A 38 5.83 -3.17 1.85
N VAL A 39 5.93 -4.41 1.37
CA VAL A 39 6.27 -5.57 2.21
C VAL A 39 7.79 -5.74 2.20
N ASP A 40 8.42 -5.43 3.34
CA ASP A 40 9.86 -5.53 3.51
C ASP A 40 10.28 -6.97 3.83
N VAL A 41 10.94 -7.62 2.86
CA VAL A 41 11.46 -8.98 2.97
C VAL A 41 12.93 -9.01 3.41
N THR A 42 13.55 -7.86 3.68
CA THR A 42 14.92 -7.80 4.19
C THR A 42 14.96 -8.13 5.68
N ALA A 43 13.94 -7.74 6.44
CA ALA A 43 13.78 -8.09 7.85
C ALA A 43 13.82 -9.61 8.08
N SER A 44 13.23 -10.40 7.18
CA SER A 44 13.26 -11.87 7.23
C SER A 44 14.59 -12.49 6.81
N SER A 45 15.49 -11.72 6.18
CA SER A 45 16.84 -12.15 5.79
C SER A 45 17.90 -11.96 6.89
N TYR A 46 17.59 -11.20 7.96
CA TYR A 46 18.53 -10.98 9.08
C TYR A 46 18.51 -12.11 10.13
N GLY A 47 17.51 -12.99 10.09
CA GLY A 47 17.48 -14.23 10.85
C GLY A 47 17.85 -15.40 9.94
N TYR A 48 18.68 -16.34 10.41
CA TYR A 48 18.89 -17.62 9.73
C TYR A 48 17.58 -18.43 9.74
N VAL A 49 16.69 -18.14 8.79
CA VAL A 49 15.42 -18.85 8.61
C VAL A 49 15.59 -19.82 7.44
N ALA A 50 15.14 -21.07 7.61
CA ALA A 50 15.23 -22.06 6.54
C ALA A 50 14.44 -21.60 5.30
N PRO A 51 14.89 -21.89 4.06
CA PRO A 51 14.24 -21.39 2.84
C PRO A 51 12.72 -21.62 2.73
N PRO A 52 12.15 -22.80 3.12
CA PRO A 52 10.70 -23.00 3.09
C PRO A 52 9.95 -22.10 4.07
N LEU A 53 10.56 -21.78 5.22
CA LEU A 53 9.96 -20.91 6.24
C LEU A 53 9.97 -19.44 5.78
N ILE A 54 10.99 -19.01 5.03
CA ILE A 54 11.04 -17.66 4.44
C ILE A 54 9.87 -17.45 3.46
N GLY A 55 9.59 -18.43 2.59
CA GLY A 55 8.47 -18.35 1.64
C GLY A 55 7.13 -18.14 2.35
N ASN A 56 6.86 -18.94 3.38
CA ASN A 56 5.63 -18.82 4.16
C ASN A 56 5.51 -17.47 4.87
N LEU A 57 6.59 -16.96 5.45
CA LEU A 57 6.58 -15.65 6.13
C LEU A 57 6.24 -14.50 5.16
N ILE A 58 6.86 -14.50 3.98
CA ILE A 58 6.58 -13.50 2.94
C ILE A 58 5.12 -13.59 2.49
N GLU A 59 4.62 -14.80 2.26
CA GLU A 59 3.23 -15.02 1.87
C GLU A 59 2.25 -14.53 2.95
N THR A 60 2.52 -14.83 4.22
CA THR A 60 1.73 -14.31 5.35
C THR A 60 1.69 -12.79 5.35
N SER A 61 2.85 -12.12 5.27
CA SER A 61 2.90 -10.65 5.26
C SER A 61 2.19 -10.03 4.05
N LEU A 62 2.30 -10.65 2.87
CA LEU A 62 1.58 -10.20 1.68
C LEU A 62 0.05 -10.35 1.84
N ASN A 63 -0.39 -11.45 2.43
CA ASN A 63 -1.81 -11.70 2.66
C ASN A 63 -2.38 -10.73 3.71
N GLU A 64 -1.64 -10.45 4.77
CA GLU A 64 -2.02 -9.45 5.79
C GLU A 64 -2.12 -8.04 5.19
N ALA A 65 -1.09 -7.61 4.45
CA ALA A 65 -1.08 -6.31 3.77
C ALA A 65 -2.23 -6.19 2.76
N ARG A 66 -2.48 -7.24 1.96
CA ARG A 66 -3.61 -7.26 1.02
C ARG A 66 -4.94 -7.17 1.74
N LYS A 67 -5.13 -7.93 2.81
CA LYS A 67 -6.36 -7.89 3.61
C LYS A 67 -6.59 -6.48 4.14
N TYR A 68 -5.57 -5.90 4.77
CA TYR A 68 -5.62 -4.54 5.31
C TYR A 68 -6.02 -3.52 4.25
N LEU A 69 -5.34 -3.48 3.10
CA LEU A 69 -5.67 -2.54 2.03
C LEU A 69 -7.06 -2.79 1.44
N THR A 70 -7.49 -4.04 1.36
CA THR A 70 -8.86 -4.38 0.93
C THR A 70 -9.88 -3.82 1.90
N ASP A 71 -9.69 -4.02 3.21
CA ASP A 71 -10.58 -3.47 4.24
C ASP A 71 -10.66 -1.94 4.12
N VAL A 72 -9.53 -1.27 3.90
CA VAL A 72 -9.48 0.19 3.67
C VAL A 72 -10.30 0.59 2.43
N THR A 73 -10.17 -0.11 1.30
CA THR A 73 -10.96 0.22 0.08
C THR A 73 -12.47 0.06 0.29
N THR A 74 -12.90 -0.85 1.17
CA THR A 74 -14.33 -1.06 1.47
C THR A 74 -14.92 -0.01 2.41
N SER A 75 -14.07 0.86 2.99
CA SER A 75 -14.54 1.91 3.88
C SER A 75 -15.44 2.92 3.15
N ALA A 76 -16.49 3.38 3.84
CA ALA A 76 -17.47 4.33 3.31
C ALA A 76 -16.84 5.63 2.76
N MET A 77 -15.63 5.98 3.21
CA MET A 77 -14.91 7.16 2.71
C MET A 77 -14.57 7.07 1.22
N PHE A 78 -14.40 5.87 0.66
CA PHE A 78 -14.10 5.63 -0.75
C PHE A 78 -15.34 5.36 -1.61
N ASN A 79 -16.56 5.47 -1.07
CA ASN A 79 -17.77 5.34 -1.87
C ASN A 79 -17.76 6.35 -3.05
N GLY A 80 -17.91 5.80 -4.26
CA GLY A 80 -17.87 6.55 -5.52
C GLY A 80 -16.48 7.06 -5.93
N VAL A 81 -15.41 6.62 -5.26
CA VAL A 81 -14.01 6.95 -5.58
C VAL A 81 -13.31 5.67 -6.05
N PRO A 82 -12.80 5.61 -7.29
CA PRO A 82 -12.03 4.46 -7.75
C PRO A 82 -10.77 4.27 -6.90
N THR A 83 -10.53 3.03 -6.46
CA THR A 83 -9.36 2.66 -5.66
C THR A 83 -8.55 1.56 -6.34
N GLU A 84 -7.23 1.62 -6.20
CA GLU A 84 -6.29 0.62 -6.69
C GLU A 84 -5.32 0.22 -5.56
N ILE A 85 -4.96 -1.05 -5.47
CA ILE A 85 -4.04 -1.57 -4.43
C ILE A 85 -2.70 -1.92 -5.06
N HIS A 86 -1.61 -1.38 -4.51
CA HIS A 86 -0.24 -1.65 -4.90
C HIS A 86 0.52 -2.26 -3.73
N LEU A 87 1.08 -3.46 -3.92
CA LEU A 87 1.81 -4.21 -2.91
C LEU A 87 3.18 -4.66 -3.42
N PRO A 88 4.12 -3.72 -3.66
CA PRO A 88 5.49 -4.11 -3.98
C PRO A 88 6.12 -4.87 -2.79
N PHE A 89 6.92 -5.88 -3.12
CA PHE A 89 7.66 -6.68 -2.15
C PHE A 89 9.14 -6.70 -2.52
N GLY A 90 10.03 -6.62 -1.53
CA GLY A 90 11.48 -6.59 -1.74
C GLY A 90 12.18 -5.62 -0.79
N SER A 91 13.47 -5.37 -1.03
CA SER A 91 14.21 -4.33 -0.28
C SER A 91 13.64 -2.95 -0.58
N VAL A 92 13.32 -2.18 0.46
CA VAL A 92 12.88 -0.78 0.36
C VAL A 92 13.92 0.08 -0.40
N THR A 93 15.21 -0.30 -0.33
CA THR A 93 16.29 0.37 -1.07
C THR A 93 16.27 0.15 -2.58
N SER A 94 15.62 -0.92 -3.08
CA SER A 94 15.52 -1.22 -4.52
C SER A 94 14.27 -0.61 -5.17
N HIS A 95 13.30 -0.13 -4.38
CA HIS A 95 12.01 0.35 -4.89
C HIS A 95 11.93 1.87 -5.09
N THR A 96 13.03 2.60 -4.85
CA THR A 96 13.12 4.05 -5.09
C THR A 96 13.15 4.46 -6.58
N LYS A 97 13.00 3.51 -7.52
CA LYS A 97 13.02 3.82 -8.96
C LYS A 97 11.74 3.60 -9.75
N SER A 98 10.64 3.08 -9.17
CA SER A 98 9.51 2.71 -10.03
C SER A 98 8.34 3.69 -10.10
N HIS A 99 7.96 4.44 -9.06
CA HIS A 99 6.78 5.32 -9.15
C HIS A 99 6.87 6.60 -8.30
N ALA A 100 7.97 7.33 -8.42
CA ALA A 100 8.12 8.68 -7.88
C ALA A 100 8.04 9.76 -8.97
N VAL A 101 7.25 9.56 -10.03
CA VAL A 101 6.69 10.63 -10.86
C VAL A 101 5.41 10.07 -11.47
N ILE A 102 4.24 10.56 -11.04
CA ILE A 102 3.02 10.49 -11.85
C ILE A 102 2.55 11.94 -11.96
N GLU A 103 2.69 12.49 -13.17
CA GLU A 103 2.15 13.80 -13.57
C GLU A 103 0.63 13.92 -13.37
#